data_AF-A0A8C4R6X3-F1
#
_entry.id   AF-A0A8C4R6X3-F1
#
_cell.length_a   1.000
_cell.length_b   1.000
_cell.length_c   1.000
_cell.angle_alpha   90.00
_cell.angle_beta   90.00
_cell.angle_gamma   90.00
#
_symmetry.space_group_name_H-M   'P 1'
#
loop_
_entity.id
_entity.type
_entity.pdbx_description
1 polymer ?
#
loop_
_entity_poly.entity_id
_entity_poly.type
_entity_poly.pdbx_seq_one_letter_code
_entity_poly.pdbx_strand_id
1 'polypeptide(L)'
;MILLNLLCLLSVKQVECLQCKLPWCFSCHAPWHEGVSCRAYRRGDKMLRRWAGQTNISGQRNAQMCPSCKIHIEKTEGCNHIICSQCSTEFCYRCGEHYRHLRFFGDHNTKRSVFGCKFIYYADRPVLRRLLRGSICGAKIFFAPLLLILLLVALILIIILGIIAGPLYLVYGIRHHDHRPREMYV
;
A
#
# COMPACT_ATOMS: atom_id res chain seq x y z
N MET A 1 28.54 -3.96 -56.09
CA MET A 1 27.79 -4.25 -54.84
C MET A 1 27.84 -3.13 -53.79
N ILE A 2 28.50 -1.98 -54.03
CA ILE A 2 28.59 -0.87 -53.06
C ILE A 2 27.52 0.21 -53.30
N LEU A 3 27.04 0.38 -54.54
CA LEU A 3 26.03 1.39 -54.92
C LEU A 3 24.60 1.05 -54.49
N LEU A 4 24.28 -0.22 -54.18
CA LEU A 4 22.96 -0.62 -53.66
C LEU A 4 22.74 -0.23 -52.19
N ASN A 5 23.80 0.08 -51.43
CA ASN A 5 23.71 0.48 -50.03
C ASN A 5 23.48 1.99 -49.82
N LEU A 6 23.69 2.83 -50.86
CA LEU A 6 23.55 4.29 -50.76
C LEU A 6 22.12 4.79 -51.00
N LEU A 7 21.32 4.08 -51.81
CA LEU A 7 19.90 4.42 -52.02
C LEU A 7 19.01 4.07 -50.80
N CYS A 8 19.46 3.17 -49.93
CA CYS A 8 18.70 2.77 -48.74
C CYS A 8 18.70 3.84 -47.64
N LEU A 9 19.62 4.83 -47.66
CA LEU A 9 19.74 5.86 -46.62
C LEU A 9 18.76 7.04 -46.77
N LEU A 10 17.98 7.13 -47.85
CA LEU A 10 17.16 8.31 -48.15
C LEU A 10 15.77 8.36 -47.50
N SER A 11 15.34 7.36 -46.71
CA SER A 11 14.09 7.49 -45.93
C SER A 11 13.96 6.49 -44.77
N VAL A 12 15.05 6.15 -44.07
CA VAL A 12 14.94 5.25 -42.91
C VAL A 12 14.42 6.04 -41.71
N LYS A 13 13.09 6.19 -41.61
CA LYS A 13 12.43 6.77 -40.43
C LYS A 13 12.37 5.81 -39.24
N GLN A 14 12.64 4.52 -39.48
CA GLN A 14 12.58 3.43 -38.50
C GLN A 14 13.99 3.07 -38.02
N VAL A 15 14.21 3.10 -36.71
CA VAL A 15 15.47 2.68 -36.10
C VAL A 15 15.16 1.58 -35.08
N GLU A 16 15.99 0.55 -34.99
CA GLU A 16 15.85 -0.51 -33.99
C GLU A 16 16.92 -0.35 -32.90
N CYS A 17 16.49 -0.48 -31.64
CA CYS A 17 17.38 -0.49 -30.50
C CYS A 17 18.20 -1.79 -30.45
N LEU A 18 19.55 -1.71 -30.47
CA LEU A 18 20.40 -2.91 -30.43
C LEU A 18 20.29 -3.70 -29.11
N GLN A 19 19.98 -3.01 -28.01
CA GLN A 19 19.87 -3.61 -26.66
C GLN A 19 18.48 -4.21 -26.41
N CYS A 20 17.43 -3.48 -26.82
CA CYS A 20 16.05 -3.75 -26.46
C CYS A 20 15.19 -4.26 -27.63
N LYS A 21 15.75 -4.33 -28.84
CA LYS A 21 15.11 -4.81 -30.08
C LYS A 21 13.77 -4.15 -30.41
N LEU A 22 13.55 -2.96 -29.84
CA LEU A 22 12.34 -2.18 -30.04
C LEU A 22 12.50 -1.26 -31.26
N PRO A 23 11.66 -1.38 -32.30
CA PRO A 23 11.64 -0.45 -33.41
C PRO A 23 10.94 0.85 -33.00
N TRP A 24 11.56 2.00 -33.28
CA TRP A 24 11.05 3.33 -32.96
C TRP A 24 11.26 4.29 -34.12
N CYS A 25 10.47 5.36 -34.16
CA CYS A 25 10.56 6.37 -35.20
C CYS A 25 11.48 7.52 -34.77
N PHE A 26 12.55 7.76 -35.54
CA PHE A 26 13.54 8.80 -35.25
C PHE A 26 12.96 10.21 -35.28
N SER A 27 11.92 10.47 -36.08
CA SER A 27 11.34 11.82 -36.21
C SER A 27 10.42 12.23 -35.07
N CYS A 28 9.80 11.27 -34.36
CA CYS A 28 8.80 11.55 -33.32
C CYS A 28 9.12 10.95 -31.96
N HIS A 29 10.18 10.13 -31.85
CA HIS A 29 10.62 9.47 -30.63
C HIS A 29 9.52 8.59 -30.00
N ALA A 30 8.73 7.93 -30.85
CA ALA A 30 7.66 7.02 -30.47
C ALA A 30 7.91 5.61 -31.03
N PRO A 31 7.24 4.57 -30.50
CA PRO A 31 7.24 3.24 -31.12
C PRO A 31 6.93 3.32 -32.62
N TRP A 32 7.53 2.43 -33.39
CA TRP A 32 7.34 2.42 -34.84
C TRP A 32 5.86 2.28 -35.21
N HIS A 33 5.41 3.12 -36.15
CA HIS A 33 4.02 3.20 -36.56
C HIS A 33 3.92 3.15 -38.10
N GLU A 34 3.67 1.95 -38.63
CA GLU A 34 3.52 1.73 -40.07
C GLU A 34 2.18 2.28 -40.58
N GLY A 35 2.17 2.89 -41.77
CA GLY A 35 0.95 3.42 -42.40
C GLY A 35 0.38 4.70 -41.76
N VAL A 36 0.97 5.21 -40.67
CA VAL A 36 0.49 6.42 -39.97
C VAL A 36 1.56 7.50 -39.97
N SER A 37 1.21 8.74 -40.31
CA SER A 37 2.15 9.86 -40.23
C SER A 37 2.47 10.22 -38.77
N CYS A 38 3.68 10.72 -38.48
CA CYS A 38 4.08 11.15 -37.12
C CYS A 38 3.11 12.18 -36.51
N ARG A 39 2.48 13.02 -37.35
CA ARG A 39 1.48 14.01 -36.91
C ARG A 39 0.18 13.33 -36.50
N ALA A 40 -0.29 12.33 -37.27
CA ALA A 40 -1.48 11.55 -36.94
C ALA A 40 -1.25 10.70 -35.68
N TYR A 41 -0.08 10.05 -35.55
CA TYR A 41 0.30 9.29 -34.36
C TYR A 41 0.26 10.16 -33.09
N ARG A 42 0.93 11.32 -33.10
CA ARG A 42 0.92 12.25 -31.96
C ARG A 42 -0.48 12.75 -31.61
N ARG A 43 -1.33 12.96 -32.61
CA ARG A 43 -2.74 13.34 -32.39
C ARG A 43 -3.52 12.20 -31.73
N GLY A 44 -3.32 10.96 -32.18
CA GLY A 44 -3.90 9.76 -31.60
C GLY A 44 -3.47 9.54 -30.15
N ASP A 45 -2.16 9.62 -29.86
CA ASP A 45 -1.62 9.49 -28.49
C ASP A 45 -2.20 10.56 -27.55
N LYS A 46 -2.31 11.81 -28.02
CA LYS A 46 -2.95 12.88 -27.25
C LYS A 46 -4.43 12.61 -26.96
N MET A 47 -5.15 12.04 -27.94
CA MET A 47 -6.55 11.66 -27.79
C MET A 47 -6.71 10.51 -26.80
N LEU A 48 -5.86 9.49 -26.88
CA LEU A 48 -5.84 8.35 -25.96
C LEU A 48 -5.57 8.80 -24.51
N ARG A 49 -4.56 9.67 -24.30
CA ARG A 49 -4.27 10.23 -22.97
C ARG A 49 -5.43 11.04 -22.40
N ARG A 50 -6.11 11.81 -23.25
CA ARG A 50 -7.31 12.57 -22.84
C ARG A 50 -8.44 11.64 -22.45
N TRP A 51 -8.72 10.63 -23.27
CA TRP A 51 -9.74 9.62 -22.98
C TRP A 51 -9.42 8.86 -21.69
N ALA A 52 -8.18 8.43 -21.49
CA ALA A 52 -7.73 7.72 -20.30
C ALA A 52 -7.95 8.53 -19.00
N GLY A 53 -7.70 9.85 -19.05
CA GLY A 53 -7.91 10.76 -17.93
C GLY A 53 -9.36 11.18 -17.70
N GLN A 54 -10.25 10.93 -18.66
CA GLN A 54 -11.67 11.26 -18.57
C GLN A 54 -12.32 10.42 -17.48
N THR A 55 -13.22 11.05 -16.72
CA THR A 55 -13.95 10.41 -15.62
C THR A 55 -15.36 10.06 -16.08
N ASN A 56 -15.83 8.85 -15.79
CA ASN A 56 -17.17 8.37 -16.08
C ASN A 56 -18.20 8.90 -15.07
N ILE A 57 -19.48 8.60 -15.31
CA ILE A 57 -20.61 8.99 -14.44
C ILE A 57 -20.39 8.55 -12.97
N SER A 58 -19.70 7.42 -12.77
CA SER A 58 -19.39 6.86 -11.45
C SER A 58 -18.18 7.51 -10.76
N GLY A 59 -17.60 8.57 -11.33
CA GLY A 59 -16.44 9.27 -10.76
C GLY A 59 -15.12 8.51 -10.91
N GLN A 60 -15.04 7.51 -11.79
CA GLN A 60 -13.83 6.73 -12.06
C GLN A 60 -13.22 7.09 -13.42
N ARG A 61 -11.88 7.06 -13.51
CA ARG A 61 -11.17 7.26 -14.78
C ARG A 61 -11.41 6.08 -15.73
N ASN A 62 -11.43 6.35 -17.02
CA ASN A 62 -11.54 5.31 -18.06
C ASN A 62 -10.35 4.36 -18.07
N ALA A 63 -9.14 4.88 -17.82
CA ALA A 63 -7.95 4.06 -17.63
C ALA A 63 -7.11 4.58 -16.45
N GLN A 64 -6.55 3.65 -15.67
CA GLN A 64 -5.67 3.98 -14.55
C GLN A 64 -4.21 3.73 -14.93
N MET A 65 -3.31 4.62 -14.54
CA MET A 65 -1.88 4.40 -14.71
C MET A 65 -1.36 3.44 -13.64
N CYS A 66 -0.56 2.45 -14.05
CA CYS A 66 0.20 1.64 -13.11
C CYS A 66 1.16 2.55 -12.32
N PRO A 67 1.21 2.48 -10.98
CA PRO A 67 2.09 3.35 -10.21
C PRO A 67 3.58 3.06 -10.40
N SER A 68 3.94 1.83 -10.81
CA SER A 68 5.32 1.41 -11.09
C SER A 68 5.74 1.75 -12.53
N CYS A 69 5.16 1.09 -13.54
CA CYS A 69 5.59 1.26 -14.94
C CYS A 69 4.85 2.35 -15.74
N LYS A 70 3.88 3.04 -15.13
CA LYS A 70 3.12 4.16 -15.74
C LYS A 70 2.31 3.81 -17.01
N ILE A 71 2.16 2.53 -17.34
CA ILE A 71 1.27 2.10 -18.42
C ILE A 71 -0.20 2.34 -18.04
N HIS A 72 -1.02 2.77 -19.00
CA HIS A 72 -2.46 2.90 -18.80
C HIS A 72 -3.12 1.53 -18.91
N ILE A 73 -3.92 1.19 -17.92
CA ILE A 73 -4.66 -0.07 -17.85
C ILE A 73 -6.14 0.29 -17.84
N GLU A 74 -6.90 -0.30 -18.76
CA GLU A 74 -8.36 -0.26 -18.74
C GLU A 74 -8.87 -1.44 -17.90
N LYS A 75 -9.93 -1.22 -17.13
CA LYS A 75 -10.58 -2.27 -16.36
C LYS A 75 -11.80 -2.74 -17.14
N THR A 76 -11.92 -4.05 -17.34
CA THR A 76 -13.11 -4.66 -17.95
C THR A 76 -14.25 -4.74 -16.93
N GLU A 77 -14.13 -5.49 -15.82
CA GLU A 77 -15.22 -5.62 -14.83
C GLU A 77 -14.76 -5.93 -13.38
N GLY A 78 -15.69 -5.84 -12.43
CA GLY A 78 -15.59 -6.47 -11.10
C GLY A 78 -14.65 -5.80 -10.09
N CYS A 79 -13.43 -6.32 -9.92
CA CYS A 79 -12.56 -6.03 -8.78
C CYS A 79 -11.69 -4.76 -8.97
N ASN A 80 -11.45 -4.00 -7.89
CA ASN A 80 -10.54 -2.86 -7.93
C ASN A 80 -9.07 -3.24 -7.67
N HIS A 81 -8.80 -4.48 -7.25
CA HIS A 81 -7.44 -5.01 -7.15
C HIS A 81 -7.01 -5.49 -8.52
N ILE A 82 -5.96 -4.88 -9.06
CA ILE A 82 -5.40 -5.21 -10.37
C ILE A 82 -3.92 -5.49 -10.23
N ILE A 83 -3.46 -6.50 -10.95
CA ILE A 83 -2.05 -6.86 -11.10
C ILE A 83 -1.60 -6.41 -12.49
N CYS A 84 -0.57 -5.58 -12.55
CA CYS A 84 -0.04 -5.12 -13.84
C CYS A 84 0.61 -6.28 -14.60
N SER A 85 0.22 -6.50 -15.86
CA SER A 85 0.80 -7.55 -16.70
C SER A 85 2.27 -7.33 -17.06
N GLN A 86 2.74 -6.08 -17.06
CA GLN A 86 4.11 -5.73 -17.46
C GLN A 86 5.11 -5.76 -16.30
N CYS A 87 4.69 -5.36 -15.11
CA CYS A 87 5.59 -5.21 -13.96
C CYS A 87 5.13 -5.96 -12.70
N SER A 88 4.11 -6.83 -12.83
CA SER A 88 3.49 -7.64 -11.77
C SER A 88 3.09 -6.89 -10.50
N THR A 89 3.03 -5.55 -10.56
CA THR A 89 2.71 -4.72 -9.41
C THR A 89 1.22 -4.76 -9.11
N GLU A 90 0.88 -5.01 -7.85
CA GLU A 90 -0.50 -4.98 -7.35
C GLU A 90 -0.90 -3.57 -6.92
N PHE A 91 -1.99 -3.05 -7.48
CA PHE A 91 -2.47 -1.71 -7.17
C PHE A 91 -4.00 -1.62 -7.24
N CYS A 92 -4.54 -0.59 -6.59
CA CYS A 92 -5.96 -0.31 -6.60
C CYS A 92 -6.33 0.54 -7.81
N TYR A 93 -7.16 0.01 -8.71
CA TYR A 93 -7.64 0.73 -9.88
C TYR A 93 -8.31 2.07 -9.54
N ARG A 94 -9.11 2.08 -8.47
CA ARG A 94 -9.91 3.23 -8.08
C ARG A 94 -9.06 4.42 -7.60
N CYS A 95 -7.95 4.16 -6.90
CA CYS A 95 -7.11 5.24 -6.36
C CYS A 95 -5.70 5.34 -6.94
N GLY A 96 -5.24 4.35 -7.70
CA GLY A 96 -3.92 4.29 -8.30
C GLY A 96 -2.79 3.94 -7.34
N GLU A 97 -3.09 3.63 -6.08
CA GLU A 97 -2.07 3.32 -5.06
C GLU A 97 -1.75 1.84 -4.98
N HIS A 98 -0.52 1.54 -4.58
CA HIS A 98 -0.04 0.19 -4.33
C HIS A 98 -0.80 -0.50 -3.20
N TYR A 99 -1.05 -1.81 -3.36
CA TYR A 99 -1.42 -2.63 -2.22
C TYR A 99 -0.20 -2.82 -1.32
N ARG A 100 -0.36 -2.49 -0.03
CA ARG A 100 0.67 -2.70 1.00
C ARG A 100 0.13 -3.71 1.98
N HIS A 101 0.83 -4.84 2.14
CA HIS A 101 0.48 -5.87 3.10
C HIS A 101 1.05 -5.55 4.48
N LEU A 102 0.56 -4.46 5.07
CA LEU A 102 0.91 -4.06 6.42
C LEU A 102 -0.26 -4.41 7.34
N ARG A 103 -0.31 -5.66 7.83
CA ARG A 103 -1.40 -6.19 8.66
C ARG A 103 -1.76 -5.27 9.83
N PHE A 104 -0.79 -4.56 10.38
CA PHE A 104 -0.97 -3.56 11.43
C PHE A 104 -1.84 -2.36 11.01
N PHE A 105 -1.67 -1.85 9.79
CA PHE A 105 -2.37 -0.67 9.28
C PHE A 105 -3.69 -1.00 8.54
N GLY A 106 -3.98 -2.30 8.39
CA GLY A 106 -5.20 -2.83 7.79
C GLY A 106 -5.16 -2.92 6.26
N ASP A 107 -6.25 -3.43 5.69
CA ASP A 107 -6.33 -3.69 4.24
C ASP A 107 -6.81 -2.47 3.45
N HIS A 108 -6.38 -2.37 2.19
CA HIS A 108 -6.69 -1.23 1.33
C HIS A 108 -8.20 -1.00 1.10
N ASN A 109 -9.00 -2.08 1.16
CA ASN A 109 -10.43 -2.04 0.85
C ASN A 109 -11.31 -1.70 2.07
N THR A 110 -10.73 -1.65 3.27
CA THR A 110 -11.48 -1.36 4.50
C THR A 110 -11.62 0.14 4.74
N LYS A 111 -12.74 0.59 5.31
CA LYS A 111 -13.02 2.03 5.55
C LYS A 111 -12.02 2.68 6.51
N ARG A 112 -11.59 1.94 7.55
CA ARG A 112 -10.77 2.44 8.67
C ARG A 112 -9.27 2.14 8.53
N SER A 113 -8.81 1.60 7.40
CA SER A 113 -7.37 1.42 7.20
C SER A 113 -6.66 2.76 7.01
N VAL A 114 -5.50 2.88 7.65
CA VAL A 114 -4.67 4.09 7.61
C VAL A 114 -4.20 4.37 6.18
N PHE A 115 -3.83 3.32 5.45
CA PHE A 115 -3.40 3.38 4.05
C PHE A 115 -4.47 2.87 3.06
N GLY A 116 -5.75 3.02 3.41
CA GLY A 116 -6.87 2.58 2.60
C GLY A 116 -7.12 3.39 1.33
N CYS A 117 -8.02 2.89 0.49
CA CYS A 117 -8.49 3.60 -0.71
C CYS A 117 -9.08 4.96 -0.36
N LYS A 118 -8.61 6.03 -1.03
CA LYS A 118 -9.07 7.40 -0.77
C LYS A 118 -10.56 7.60 -1.10
N PHE A 119 -11.13 6.82 -2.03
CA PHE A 119 -12.50 7.00 -2.49
C PHE A 119 -13.54 6.16 -1.71
N ILE A 120 -13.13 5.35 -0.74
CA ILE A 120 -14.03 4.54 0.07
C ILE A 120 -14.51 5.29 1.32
N TYR A 121 -13.68 6.15 1.91
CA TYR A 121 -13.93 6.80 3.19
C TYR A 121 -13.86 8.32 3.08
N TYR A 122 -15.00 9.01 3.25
CA TYR A 122 -15.13 10.47 3.13
C TYR A 122 -14.52 11.02 1.84
N ALA A 123 -15.01 10.56 0.67
CA ALA A 123 -14.53 10.99 -0.66
C ALA A 123 -14.50 12.52 -0.80
N ASP A 124 -15.56 13.19 -0.33
CA ASP A 124 -15.81 14.62 -0.53
C ASP A 124 -15.18 15.53 0.53
N ARG A 125 -14.69 14.95 1.65
CA ARG A 125 -14.10 15.71 2.77
C ARG A 125 -12.65 15.29 3.02
N PRO A 126 -11.67 15.83 2.26
CA PRO A 126 -10.28 15.38 2.33
C PRO A 126 -9.62 15.69 3.69
N VAL A 127 -9.95 16.83 4.32
CA VAL A 127 -9.40 17.21 5.63
C VAL A 127 -9.87 16.23 6.70
N LEU A 128 -11.18 15.96 6.77
CA LEU A 128 -11.75 15.00 7.73
C LEU A 128 -11.16 13.60 7.56
N ARG A 129 -10.97 13.15 6.31
CA ARG A 129 -10.32 11.87 6.03
C ARG A 129 -8.89 11.82 6.56
N ARG A 130 -8.09 12.86 6.32
CA ARG A 130 -6.70 12.92 6.81
C ARG A 130 -6.64 12.94 8.33
N LEU A 131 -7.51 13.73 8.99
CA LEU A 131 -7.59 13.80 10.44
C LEU A 131 -7.95 12.43 11.04
N LEU A 132 -8.96 11.75 10.51
CA LEU A 132 -9.38 10.44 11.01
C LEU A 132 -8.32 9.36 10.79
N ARG A 133 -7.69 9.32 9.62
CA ARG A 133 -6.58 8.38 9.35
C ARG A 133 -5.37 8.68 10.23
N GLY A 134 -5.06 9.96 10.45
CA GLY A 134 -3.99 10.40 11.35
C GLY A 134 -4.27 9.99 12.80
N SER A 135 -5.51 10.18 13.27
CA SER A 135 -5.96 9.77 14.60
C SER A 135 -5.88 8.26 14.78
N ILE A 136 -6.35 7.45 13.81
CA ILE A 136 -6.24 5.98 13.86
C ILE A 136 -4.77 5.54 13.85
N CYS A 137 -3.94 6.16 13.02
CA CYS A 137 -2.50 5.88 12.95
C CYS A 137 -1.83 6.19 14.29
N GLY A 138 -2.08 7.38 14.85
CA GLY A 138 -1.56 7.79 16.15
C GLY A 138 -2.05 6.88 17.27
N ALA A 139 -3.33 6.51 17.28
CA ALA A 139 -3.87 5.58 18.25
C ALA A 139 -3.13 4.24 18.22
N LYS A 140 -2.93 3.67 17.03
CA LYS A 140 -2.18 2.42 16.89
C LYS A 140 -0.70 2.55 17.26
N ILE A 141 -0.04 3.63 16.87
CA ILE A 141 1.40 3.82 17.11
C ILE A 141 1.70 4.16 18.57
N PHE A 142 0.84 4.94 19.25
CA PHE A 142 1.10 5.42 20.61
C PHE A 142 0.35 4.64 21.68
N PHE A 143 -0.95 4.38 21.52
CA PHE A 143 -1.72 3.72 22.57
C PHE A 143 -1.40 2.22 22.68
N ALA A 144 -1.13 1.53 21.57
CA ALA A 144 -0.79 0.11 21.63
C ALA A 144 0.50 -0.18 22.43
N PRO A 145 1.64 0.49 22.18
CA PRO A 145 2.84 0.28 23.00
C PRO A 145 2.69 0.84 24.41
N LEU A 146 1.99 1.96 24.60
CA LEU A 146 1.75 2.50 25.95
C LEU A 146 0.98 1.50 26.82
N LEU A 147 -0.10 0.92 26.29
CA LEU A 147 -0.87 -0.11 26.99
C LEU A 147 -0.01 -1.34 27.30
N LEU A 148 0.81 -1.78 26.34
CA LEU A 148 1.75 -2.88 26.55
C LEU A 148 2.71 -2.58 27.72
N ILE A 149 3.31 -1.39 27.75
CA ILE A 149 4.23 -0.97 28.81
C ILE A 149 3.49 -0.92 30.16
N LEU A 150 2.29 -0.36 30.22
CA LEU A 150 1.49 -0.29 31.45
C LEU A 150 1.17 -1.68 32.02
N LEU A 151 0.81 -2.63 31.15
CA LEU A 151 0.55 -4.02 31.55
C LEU A 151 1.80 -4.71 32.09
N LEU A 152 2.96 -4.46 31.48
CA LEU A 152 4.24 -5.00 31.95
C LEU A 152 4.62 -4.42 33.32
N VAL A 153 4.45 -3.11 33.52
CA VAL A 153 4.72 -2.46 34.81
C VAL A 153 3.79 -3.00 35.89
N ALA A 154 2.49 -3.13 35.61
CA ALA A 154 1.52 -3.69 36.55
C ALA A 154 1.88 -5.14 36.94
N LEU A 155 2.29 -5.96 35.97
CA LEU A 155 2.74 -7.33 36.22
C LEU A 155 3.97 -7.37 37.15
N ILE A 156 4.95 -6.50 36.90
CA ILE A 156 6.16 -6.39 37.74
C ILE A 156 5.80 -5.99 39.17
N LEU A 157 4.90 -5.01 39.35
CA LEU A 157 4.46 -4.57 40.68
C LEU A 157 3.73 -5.69 41.44
N ILE A 158 2.87 -6.46 40.77
CA ILE A 158 2.20 -7.62 41.39
C ILE A 158 3.21 -8.66 41.85
N ILE A 159 4.23 -8.95 41.03
CA ILE A 159 5.29 -9.89 41.39
C ILE A 159 6.08 -9.39 42.61
N ILE A 160 6.47 -8.11 42.63
CA ILE A 160 7.19 -7.50 43.76
C ILE A 160 6.35 -7.57 45.05
N LEU A 161 5.07 -7.21 44.98
CA LEU A 161 4.15 -7.29 46.11
C LEU A 161 4.00 -8.74 46.61
N GLY A 162 3.91 -9.71 45.69
CA GLY A 162 3.86 -11.13 46.05
C GLY A 162 5.14 -11.60 46.75
N ILE A 163 6.31 -11.16 46.28
CA ILE A 163 7.61 -11.49 46.89
C ILE A 163 7.75 -10.87 48.29
N ILE A 164 7.19 -9.69 48.53
CA ILE A 164 7.25 -9.03 49.85
C ILE A 164 6.19 -9.61 50.80
N ALA A 165 4.96 -9.77 50.34
CA ALA A 165 3.85 -10.24 51.17
C ALA A 165 3.93 -11.74 51.50
N GLY A 166 4.47 -12.56 50.59
CA GLY A 166 4.62 -14.01 50.79
C GLY A 166 5.40 -14.39 52.05
N PRO A 167 6.65 -13.91 52.23
CA PRO A 167 7.45 -14.15 53.43
C PRO A 167 6.77 -13.61 54.70
N LEU A 168 6.12 -12.44 54.63
CA LEU A 168 5.40 -11.88 55.76
C LEU A 168 4.23 -12.77 56.19
N TYR A 169 3.48 -13.30 55.21
CA TYR A 169 2.38 -14.23 55.47
C TYR A 169 2.88 -15.54 56.06
N LEU A 170 4.00 -16.08 55.55
CA LEU A 170 4.63 -17.29 56.10
C LEU A 170 5.11 -17.10 57.54
N VAL A 171 5.79 -15.99 57.84
CA VAL A 171 6.28 -15.68 59.19
C VAL A 171 5.12 -15.42 60.16
N TYR A 172 4.09 -14.69 59.73
CA TYR A 172 2.89 -14.47 60.53
C TYR A 172 2.15 -15.80 60.80
N GLY A 173 2.03 -16.65 59.78
CA GLY A 173 1.43 -17.98 59.91
C GLY A 173 2.19 -18.88 60.90
N ILE A 174 3.52 -18.89 60.86
CA ILE A 174 4.35 -19.65 61.82
C ILE A 174 4.15 -19.12 63.25
N ARG A 175 4.18 -17.80 63.46
CA ARG A 175 3.92 -17.21 64.80
C ARG A 175 2.51 -17.51 65.33
N HIS A 176 1.50 -17.45 64.47
CA HIS A 176 0.13 -17.77 64.88
C HIS A 176 -0.04 -19.27 65.17
N HIS A 177 0.72 -20.14 64.51
CA HIS A 177 0.74 -21.57 64.82
C HIS A 177 1.44 -21.87 66.15
N ASP A 178 2.48 -21.11 66.50
CA ASP A 178 3.21 -21.22 67.78
C ASP A 178 2.36 -20.75 68.98
N HIS A 179 1.46 -19.77 68.78
CA HIS A 179 0.54 -19.29 69.80
C HIS A 179 -0.75 -20.13 69.98
N ARG A 180 -0.98 -21.20 69.19
CA ARG A 180 -2.09 -22.12 69.50
C ARG A 180 -1.71 -22.96 70.73
N PRO A 181 -2.46 -22.89 71.85
CA PRO A 181 -2.18 -23.72 73.01
C PRO A 181 -2.26 -25.20 72.59
N ARG A 182 -1.22 -25.96 72.94
CA ARG A 182 -1.21 -27.42 72.80
C ARG A 182 -2.29 -27.94 73.74
N GLU A 183 -3.50 -28.19 73.24
CA GLU A 183 -4.49 -28.94 74.00
C GLU A 183 -3.86 -30.28 74.35
N MET A 184 -3.51 -30.43 75.63
CA MET A 184 -3.10 -31.68 76.24
C MET A 184 -4.27 -32.64 76.10
N TYR A 185 -4.09 -33.68 75.30
CA TYR A 185 -4.94 -34.86 75.30
C TYR A 185 -4.89 -35.45 76.72
N VAL A 186 -6.04 -35.42 77.41
CA VAL A 186 -6.35 -36.26 78.57
C VAL A 186 -7.05 -37.50 78.05
#